data_AF-X0WJR8-F1
#
_entry.id   AF-X0WJR8-F1
#
_cell.length_a   1.000
_cell.length_b   1.000
_cell.length_c   1.000
_cell.angle_alpha   90.00
_cell.angle_beta   90.00
_cell.angle_gamma   90.00
#
_symmetry.space_group_name_H-M   'P 1'
#
loop_
_entity.id
_entity.type
_entity.pdbx_description
1 polymer ?
#
loop_
_entity_poly.entity_id
_entity_poly.type
_entity_poly.pdbx_seq_one_letter_code
_entity_poly.pdbx_strand_id
1 'polypeptide(L)'
;MIKNIAKGTILFLVIFFIFSGGLFAAEPKEMNLSQAINLALENNLNLKIANLDLENAQIDYEKTKANNLLTESRYIQLQGDLGLLQAKDNYTQTRNEVIIDVVQKYLQLNQAEKNITA
;
A
#
# COMPACT_ATOMS: atom_id res chain seq x y z
N MET A 1 8.70 -53.48 -28.84
CA MET A 1 9.50 -52.26 -29.13
C MET A 1 8.61 -51.02 -29.34
N ILE A 2 7.62 -51.07 -30.23
CA ILE A 2 6.68 -49.96 -30.54
C ILE A 2 5.94 -49.41 -29.30
N LYS A 3 5.52 -50.30 -28.38
CA LYS A 3 4.78 -49.92 -27.16
C LYS A 3 5.62 -49.10 -26.15
N ASN A 4 6.94 -49.25 -26.16
CA ASN A 4 7.84 -48.49 -25.29
C ASN A 4 8.18 -47.12 -25.91
N ILE A 5 8.27 -47.08 -27.24
CA ILE A 5 8.43 -45.83 -28.01
C ILE A 5 7.19 -44.94 -27.85
N ALA A 6 5.98 -45.52 -27.95
CA ALA A 6 4.72 -44.80 -27.75
C ALA A 6 4.57 -44.22 -26.33
N LYS A 7 5.04 -44.94 -25.31
CA LYS A 7 5.06 -44.43 -23.92
C LYS A 7 6.05 -43.28 -23.75
N GLY A 8 7.21 -43.38 -24.40
CA GLY A 8 8.23 -42.32 -24.40
C GLY A 8 7.74 -41.04 -25.08
N THR A 9 7.06 -41.14 -26.22
CA THR A 9 6.49 -39.98 -26.91
C THR A 9 5.33 -39.35 -26.15
N ILE A 10 4.48 -40.13 -25.50
CA ILE A 10 3.42 -39.58 -24.63
C ILE A 10 4.03 -38.83 -23.45
N LEU A 11 5.05 -39.39 -22.79
CA LEU A 11 5.72 -38.73 -21.68
C LEU A 11 6.39 -37.42 -22.13
N PHE A 12 7.02 -37.42 -23.30
CA PHE A 12 7.63 -36.22 -23.88
C PHE A 12 6.59 -35.14 -24.19
N LEU A 13 5.44 -35.51 -24.75
CA LEU A 13 4.35 -34.56 -25.04
C LEU A 13 3.74 -33.96 -23.78
N VAL A 14 3.62 -34.74 -22.69
CA VAL A 14 3.14 -34.25 -21.39
C VAL A 14 4.13 -33.26 -20.79
N ILE A 15 5.44 -33.58 -20.81
CA ILE A 15 6.48 -32.66 -20.32
C ILE A 15 6.51 -31.38 -21.17
N PHE A 16 6.37 -31.51 -22.49
CA PHE A 16 6.34 -30.38 -23.41
C PHE A 16 5.14 -29.46 -23.17
N PHE A 17 3.95 -30.01 -22.89
CA PHE A 17 2.75 -29.22 -22.56
C PHE A 17 2.83 -28.55 -21.18
N ILE A 18 3.48 -29.17 -20.19
CA ILE A 18 3.72 -28.55 -18.89
C ILE A 18 4.73 -27.39 -19.02
N PHE A 19 5.75 -27.55 -19.86
CA PHE A 19 6.74 -26.49 -20.11
C PHE A 19 6.24 -25.38 -21.03
N SER A 20 5.36 -25.66 -21.99
CA SER A 20 4.86 -24.66 -22.94
C SER A 20 3.83 -23.71 -22.32
N GLY A 21 3.19 -24.08 -21.20
CA GLY A 21 2.23 -23.24 -20.47
C GLY A 21 2.83 -22.01 -19.79
N GLY A 22 4.16 -21.91 -19.67
CA GLY A 22 4.84 -20.83 -18.95
C GLY A 22 5.21 -19.59 -19.79
N LEU A 23 4.92 -19.57 -21.10
CA LEU A 23 5.43 -18.54 -22.03
C LEU A 23 4.42 -17.44 -22.40
N PHE A 24 3.24 -17.42 -21.79
CA PHE A 24 2.39 -16.22 -21.83
C PHE A 24 2.87 -15.25 -20.76
N ALA A 25 4.00 -14.58 -21.03
CA ALA A 25 4.33 -13.35 -20.32
C ALA A 25 3.22 -12.36 -20.67
N ALA A 26 2.21 -12.24 -19.80
CA ALA A 26 1.25 -11.16 -19.89
C ALA A 26 2.06 -9.86 -19.94
N GLU A 27 1.85 -9.04 -20.98
CA GLU A 27 2.46 -7.71 -21.04
C GLU A 27 2.24 -7.04 -19.69
N PRO A 28 3.28 -6.46 -19.07
CA PRO A 28 3.13 -5.77 -17.82
C PRO A 28 2.07 -4.70 -18.01
N LYS A 29 0.90 -4.92 -17.40
CA LYS A 29 -0.21 -3.97 -17.47
C LYS A 29 0.30 -2.66 -16.89
N GLU A 30 0.43 -1.64 -17.73
CA GLU A 30 0.81 -0.31 -17.25
C GLU A 30 -0.15 0.13 -16.15
N MET A 31 0.45 0.48 -15.01
CA MET A 31 -0.28 0.98 -13.86
C MET A 31 -0.63 2.44 -14.11
N ASN A 32 -1.91 2.80 -14.04
CA ASN A 32 -2.28 4.20 -14.12
C ASN A 32 -2.04 4.92 -12.78
N LEU A 33 -2.01 6.25 -12.81
CA LEU A 33 -1.75 7.07 -11.63
C LEU A 33 -2.67 6.76 -10.44
N SER A 34 -3.97 6.53 -10.69
CA SER A 34 -4.94 6.21 -9.63
C SER A 34 -4.61 4.89 -8.94
N GLN A 35 -4.22 3.87 -9.71
CA GLN A 35 -3.76 2.60 -9.18
C GLN A 35 -2.48 2.75 -8.36
N ALA A 36 -1.52 3.55 -8.83
CA ALA A 36 -0.28 3.81 -8.11
C ALA A 36 -0.55 4.52 -6.76
N ILE A 37 -1.44 5.52 -6.76
CA ILE A 37 -1.85 6.22 -5.53
C ILE A 37 -2.53 5.24 -4.56
N ASN A 38 -3.50 4.45 -5.03
CA ASN A 38 -4.20 3.50 -4.16
C ASN A 38 -3.25 2.45 -3.57
N LEU A 39 -2.34 1.91 -4.38
CA LEU A 39 -1.34 0.95 -3.90
C LEU A 39 -0.44 1.58 -2.85
N ALA A 40 -0.02 2.83 -3.03
CA ALA A 40 0.78 3.55 -2.04
C ALA A 40 -0.02 3.85 -0.77
N LEU A 41 -1.27 4.30 -0.87
CA LEU A 41 -2.12 4.55 0.30
C LEU A 41 -2.35 3.28 1.13
N GLU A 42 -2.42 2.12 0.47
CA GLU A 42 -2.57 0.82 1.14
C GLU A 42 -1.26 0.31 1.77
N ASN A 43 -0.11 0.58 1.14
CA ASN A 43 1.15 -0.08 1.49
C ASN A 43 2.23 0.81 2.08
N ASN A 44 2.08 2.13 2.01
CA ASN A 44 3.10 3.06 2.51
C ASN A 44 3.29 2.91 4.02
N LEU A 45 4.52 2.61 4.43
CA LEU A 45 4.86 2.36 5.83
C LEU A 45 4.73 3.61 6.71
N ASN A 46 5.08 4.78 6.19
CA ASN A 46 4.96 6.04 6.94
C ASN A 46 3.48 6.35 7.23
N LEU A 47 2.60 6.14 6.24
CA LEU A 47 1.16 6.30 6.45
C LEU A 47 0.60 5.28 7.44
N LYS A 48 1.08 4.03 7.42
CA LYS A 48 0.72 3.02 8.42
C LYS A 48 1.17 3.41 9.83
N ILE A 49 2.38 3.94 9.98
CA ILE A 49 2.88 4.46 11.26
C ILE A 49 2.01 5.61 11.75
N ALA A 50 1.73 6.60 10.89
CA ALA A 50 0.88 7.74 11.25
C ALA A 50 -0.56 7.29 11.61
N ASN A 51 -1.07 6.22 11.01
CA ASN A 51 -2.36 5.63 11.38
C ASN A 51 -2.30 5.01 12.78
N LEU A 52 -1.26 4.24 13.09
CA LEU A 52 -1.06 3.66 14.42
C LEU A 52 -0.89 4.74 15.50
N ASP A 53 -0.21 5.84 15.17
CA ASP A 53 -0.08 7.00 16.07
C ASP A 53 -1.45 7.67 16.34
N LEU A 54 -2.30 7.78 15.31
CA LEU A 54 -3.66 8.25 15.46
C LEU A 54 -4.52 7.30 16.32
N GLU A 55 -4.41 5.99 16.13
CA GLU A 55 -5.09 4.99 16.96
C GLU A 55 -4.64 5.07 18.43
N ASN A 56 -3.33 5.21 18.68
CA ASN A 56 -2.79 5.42 20.02
C ASN A 56 -3.33 6.69 20.66
N ALA A 57 -3.37 7.81 19.91
CA ALA A 57 -3.92 9.07 20.40
C ALA A 57 -5.42 8.98 20.72
N GLN A 58 -6.20 8.18 19.96
CA GLN A 58 -7.60 7.91 20.28
C GLN A 58 -7.75 7.15 21.60
N ILE A 59 -6.91 6.13 21.81
CA ILE A 59 -6.89 5.38 23.08
C ILE A 59 -6.54 6.31 24.25
N ASP A 60 -5.52 7.15 24.09
CA ASP A 60 -5.08 8.07 25.14
C ASP A 60 -6.09 9.20 25.41
N TYR A 61 -6.83 9.63 24.39
CA TYR A 61 -7.97 10.53 24.55
C TYR A 61 -9.06 9.90 25.43
N GLU A 62 -9.46 8.65 25.16
CA GLU A 62 -10.46 7.96 25.98
C GLU A 62 -9.98 7.71 27.42
N LYS A 63 -8.70 7.37 27.61
CA LYS A 63 -8.09 7.29 28.96
C LYS A 63 -8.15 8.63 29.68
N THR A 64 -7.78 9.71 29.00
CA THR A 64 -7.83 11.07 29.55
C THR A 64 -9.25 11.43 29.98
N LYS A 65 -10.24 11.15 29.13
CA LYS A 65 -11.66 11.38 29.41
C LYS A 65 -12.14 10.57 30.63
N ALA A 66 -11.79 9.29 30.71
CA ALA A 66 -12.15 8.43 31.84
C ALA A 66 -11.54 8.92 33.16
N ASN A 67 -10.26 9.28 33.15
CA ASN A 67 -9.58 9.83 34.33
C ASN A 67 -10.17 11.19 34.76
N ASN A 68 -10.64 11.99 33.80
CA ASN A 68 -11.24 13.29 34.08
C ASN A 68 -12.64 13.21 34.69
N LEU A 69 -13.28 12.03 34.73
CA LEU A 69 -14.59 11.87 35.40
C LEU A 69 -14.52 12.12 36.91
N LEU A 70 -13.34 11.96 37.52
CA LEU A 70 -13.14 12.18 38.96
C LEU A 70 -12.83 13.63 39.30
N THR A 71 -12.24 14.37 38.35
CA THR A 71 -11.72 15.72 38.58
C THR A 71 -12.53 16.81 37.89
N GLU A 72 -13.31 16.44 36.86
CA GLU A 72 -14.11 17.34 36.01
C GLU A 72 -13.32 18.56 35.49
N SER A 73 -12.02 18.38 35.27
CA SER A 73 -11.13 19.47 34.87
C SER A 73 -11.27 19.81 33.40
N ARG A 74 -11.65 21.06 33.12
CA ARG A 74 -11.70 21.57 31.73
C ARG A 74 -10.33 21.56 31.05
N TYR A 75 -9.26 21.79 31.83
CA TYR A 75 -7.90 21.76 31.31
C TYR A 75 -7.50 20.37 30.82
N ILE A 76 -7.77 19.33 31.61
CA ILE A 76 -7.47 17.93 31.24
C ILE A 76 -8.25 17.53 29.99
N GLN A 77 -9.53 17.93 29.89
CA GLN A 77 -10.33 17.70 28.69
C GLN A 77 -9.68 18.33 27.45
N LEU A 78 -9.32 19.61 27.52
CA LEU A 78 -8.72 20.33 26.38
C LEU A 78 -7.36 19.73 25.98
N GLN A 79 -6.58 19.23 26.95
CA GLN A 79 -5.31 18.57 26.67
C GLN A 79 -5.53 17.26 25.87
N GLY A 80 -6.53 16.47 26.24
CA GLY A 80 -6.90 15.27 25.48
C GLY A 80 -7.40 15.61 24.08
N ASP A 81 -8.30 16.60 23.96
CA ASP A 81 -8.84 17.05 22.66
C ASP A 81 -7.71 17.51 21.72
N LEU A 82 -6.75 18.28 22.25
CA LEU A 82 -5.61 18.79 21.48
C LEU A 82 -4.71 17.66 20.97
N GLY A 83 -4.39 16.68 21.82
CA GLY A 83 -3.55 15.54 21.43
C GLY A 83 -4.19 14.72 20.30
N LEU A 84 -5.50 14.45 20.40
CA LEU A 84 -6.23 13.75 19.34
C LEU A 84 -6.29 14.57 18.04
N LEU A 85 -6.49 15.88 18.14
CA LEU A 85 -6.52 16.77 16.97
C LEU A 85 -5.16 16.79 16.25
N GLN A 86 -4.05 16.89 17.00
CA GLN A 86 -2.70 16.87 16.45
C GLN A 86 -2.40 15.56 15.71
N ALA A 87 -2.80 14.42 16.28
CA ALA A 87 -2.59 13.13 15.62
C ALA A 87 -3.43 12.99 14.32
N LYS A 88 -4.66 13.52 14.29
CA LYS A 88 -5.49 13.56 13.07
C LYS A 88 -4.88 14.42 11.97
N ASP A 89 -4.35 15.58 12.36
CA ASP A 89 -3.67 16.48 11.42
C ASP A 89 -2.40 15.82 10.86
N ASN A 90 -1.58 15.22 11.71
CA ASN A 90 -0.37 14.49 11.31
C ASN A 90 -0.66 13.33 10.33
N TYR A 91 -1.70 12.52 10.60
CA TYR A 91 -2.14 11.48 9.68
C TYR A 91 -2.54 12.06 8.31
N THR A 92 -3.30 13.16 8.32
CA THR A 92 -3.77 13.82 7.09
C THR A 92 -2.62 14.39 6.28
N GLN A 93 -1.66 15.04 6.95
CA GLN A 93 -0.45 15.56 6.31
C GLN A 93 0.38 14.44 5.69
N THR A 94 0.67 13.38 6.46
CA THR A 94 1.39 12.19 5.98
C THR A 94 0.71 11.58 4.76
N ARG A 95 -0.62 11.44 4.79
CA ARG A 95 -1.40 10.93 3.67
C ARG A 95 -1.24 11.79 2.41
N ASN A 96 -1.29 13.10 2.56
CA ASN A 96 -1.15 14.03 1.44
C ASN A 96 0.26 14.02 0.86
N GLU A 97 1.28 13.94 1.70
CA GLU A 97 2.69 13.81 1.29
C GLU A 97 2.92 12.53 0.47
N VAL A 98 2.35 11.40 0.90
CA VAL A 98 2.42 10.14 0.14
C VAL A 98 1.78 10.28 -1.24
N ILE A 99 0.63 10.96 -1.34
CA ILE A 99 -0.02 11.20 -2.63
C ILE A 99 0.87 12.09 -3.53
N ILE A 100 1.40 13.18 -2.98
CA ILE A 100 2.27 14.10 -3.73
C ILE A 100 3.52 13.38 -4.26
N ASP A 101 4.19 12.60 -3.41
CA ASP A 101 5.39 11.83 -3.78
C ASP A 101 5.10 10.84 -4.92
N VAL A 102 3.99 10.10 -4.84
CA VAL A 102 3.59 9.15 -5.89
C VAL A 102 3.27 9.86 -7.21
N VAL A 103 2.54 10.98 -7.16
CA VAL A 103 2.22 11.78 -8.35
C VAL A 103 3.51 12.28 -9.01
N GLN A 104 4.45 12.80 -8.23
CA GLN A 104 5.73 13.29 -8.74
C GLN A 104 6.55 12.17 -9.39
N LYS A 105 6.68 11.01 -8.73
CA LYS A 105 7.38 9.85 -9.28
C LYS A 105 6.74 9.32 -10.56
N TYR A 106 5.41 9.29 -10.62
CA TYR A 106 4.68 8.86 -11.81
C TYR A 106 4.94 9.80 -13.00
N LEU A 107 4.90 11.11 -12.79
CA LEU A 107 5.20 12.09 -13.83
C LEU A 107 6.66 12.02 -14.30
N GLN A 108 7.59 11.81 -13.38
CA GLN A 108 9.01 11.60 -13.70
C GLN A 108 9.23 10.35 -14.56
N LEU A 109 8.54 9.25 -14.23
CA LEU A 109 8.59 8.01 -15.02
C LEU A 109 8.09 8.26 -16.45
N ASN A 110 6.90 8.84 -16.60
CA ASN A 110 6.32 9.14 -17.92
C ASN A 110 7.23 10.06 -18.76
N GLN A 111 7.93 11.01 -18.13
CA GLN A 111 8.86 11.88 -18.83
C GLN A 111 10.12 11.12 -19.28
N ALA A 112 10.65 10.21 -18.44
CA ALA A 112 11.79 9.39 -18.80
C ALA A 112 11.46 8.45 -19.97
N GLU A 113 10.28 7.83 -19.97
CA GLU A 113 9.80 6.97 -21.07
C GLU A 113 9.72 7.74 -22.40
N LYS A 114 9.19 8.97 -22.37
CA LYS A 114 9.18 9.85 -23.56
C LYS A 114 10.58 10.16 -24.06
N ASN A 115 11.53 10.42 -23.17
CA ASN A 115 12.91 10.76 -23.55
C ASN A 115 13.67 9.58 -24.17
N ILE A 116 13.27 8.33 -23.88
CA ILE A 116 13.90 7.13 -24.43
C ILE A 116 13.23 6.72 -25.76
N THR A 117 11.98 7.12 -25.98
CA THR A 117 11.20 6.75 -27.17
C THR A 117 11.24 7.82 -28.28
N ALA A 118 11.68 9.04 -27.95
CA ALA A 118 11.89 10.15 -28.90
C ALA A 118 13.26 10.07 -29.58
#